data_AF-A0A8J6WUY6-F1
#
_entry.id   AF-A0A8J6WUY6-F1
#
_cell.length_a   1.000
_cell.length_b   1.000
_cell.length_c   1.000
_cell.angle_alpha   90.00
_cell.angle_beta   90.00
_cell.angle_gamma   90.00
#
_symmetry.space_group_name_H-M   'P 1'
#
loop_
_entity.id
_entity.type
_entity.pdbx_description
1 polymer ?
#
loop_
_entity_poly.entity_id
_entity_poly.type
_entity_poly.pdbx_seq_one_letter_code
_entity_poly.pdbx_strand_id
1 'polypeptide(L)'
;MSRPRIQILPHLAHAELVRRQEECQDPKTKNYWLTIQLLSQPHIPMTVEQVAEILGFSTDWVRKLAGRYNRLGPVRFVDSHQRRDKIYKTTWQSSEHTLETLFST
;
A
#
# COMPACT_ATOMS: atom_id res chain seq x y z
N MET A 1 -3.69 -9.72 -27.78
CA MET A 1 -2.30 -9.28 -27.52
C MET A 1 -1.88 -9.82 -26.15
N SER A 2 -1.00 -10.82 -26.11
CA SER A 2 -0.46 -11.35 -24.84
C SER A 2 0.38 -10.26 -24.19
N ARG A 3 -0.07 -9.73 -23.04
CA ARG A 3 0.69 -8.72 -22.30
C ARG A 3 1.89 -9.41 -21.63
N PRO A 4 3.11 -8.83 -21.71
CA PRO A 4 4.28 -9.43 -21.11
C PRO A 4 4.10 -9.59 -19.60
N ARG A 5 4.60 -10.71 -19.09
CA ARG A 5 4.58 -11.06 -17.67
C ARG A 5 5.43 -10.07 -16.89
N ILE A 6 4.89 -9.55 -15.80
CA ILE A 6 5.63 -8.66 -14.90
C ILE A 6 6.44 -9.54 -13.95
N GLN A 7 7.76 -9.36 -13.95
CA GLN A 7 8.65 -9.96 -12.98
C GLN A 7 8.92 -8.94 -11.87
N ILE A 8 8.83 -9.37 -10.62
CA ILE A 8 9.13 -8.52 -9.47
C ILE A 8 10.65 -8.48 -9.27
N LEU A 9 11.20 -7.27 -9.14
CA LEU A 9 12.61 -7.10 -8.81
C LEU A 9 12.84 -7.45 -7.33
N PRO A 10 13.93 -8.15 -6.99
CA PRO A 10 14.21 -8.62 -5.63
C PRO A 10 14.72 -7.50 -4.73
N HIS A 11 13.94 -6.42 -4.58
CA HIS A 11 14.25 -5.31 -3.67
C HIS A 11 14.23 -5.76 -2.20
N LEU A 12 13.46 -6.79 -1.89
CA LEU A 12 13.41 -7.45 -0.58
C LEU A 12 13.43 -8.96 -0.76
N ALA A 13 14.02 -9.66 0.21
CA ALA A 13 13.91 -11.10 0.31
C ALA A 13 12.45 -11.52 0.62
N HIS A 14 12.06 -12.72 0.19
CA HIS A 14 10.69 -13.22 0.39
C HIS A 14 10.28 -13.26 1.88
N ALA A 15 11.17 -13.72 2.75
CA ALA A 15 10.93 -13.74 4.20
C ALA A 15 10.64 -12.35 4.78
N GLU A 16 11.29 -11.33 4.24
CA GLU A 16 11.17 -9.96 4.69
C GLU A 16 9.89 -9.28 4.13
N LEU A 17 9.32 -9.80 3.03
CA LEU A 17 7.97 -9.46 2.58
C LEU A 17 6.89 -10.07 3.50
N VAL A 18 7.07 -11.33 3.90
CA VAL A 18 6.17 -12.01 4.86
C VAL A 18 6.12 -11.22 6.16
N ARG A 19 7.29 -10.91 6.72
CA ARG A 19 7.40 -10.17 7.97
C ARG A 19 6.69 -8.81 7.91
N ARG A 20 6.87 -8.04 6.83
CA ARG A 20 6.16 -6.76 6.65
C ARG A 20 4.64 -6.91 6.51
N GLN A 21 4.17 -8.03 5.94
CA GLN A 21 2.75 -8.34 5.84
C GLN A 21 2.14 -8.65 7.21
N GLU A 22 2.88 -9.32 8.09
CA GLU A 22 2.47 -9.64 9.47
C GLU A 22 2.52 -8.42 10.41
N GLU A 23 3.57 -7.60 10.31
CA GLU A 23 3.74 -6.39 11.12
C GLU A 23 2.74 -5.28 10.79
N CYS A 24 2.06 -5.37 9.64
CA CYS A 24 1.18 -4.32 9.19
C CYS A 24 -0.26 -4.47 9.71
N GLN A 25 -0.77 -3.40 10.33
CA GLN A 25 -2.16 -3.33 10.81
C GLN A 25 -3.14 -2.76 9.78
N ASP A 26 -2.67 -2.02 8.78
CA ASP A 26 -3.52 -1.43 7.74
C ASP A 26 -3.89 -2.48 6.67
N PRO A 27 -5.18 -2.78 6.44
CA PRO A 27 -5.61 -3.76 5.45
C PRO A 27 -5.10 -3.48 4.04
N LYS A 28 -4.96 -2.21 3.64
CA LYS A 28 -4.47 -1.86 2.29
C LYS A 28 -3.00 -2.20 2.15
N THR A 29 -2.20 -1.86 3.16
CA THR A 29 -0.77 -2.18 3.21
C THR A 29 -0.54 -3.69 3.32
N LYS A 30 -1.40 -4.42 4.04
CA LYS A 30 -1.37 -5.88 4.07
C LYS A 30 -1.60 -6.48 2.68
N ASN A 31 -2.61 -6.00 1.94
CA ASN A 31 -2.87 -6.43 0.57
C ASN A 31 -1.73 -6.07 -0.38
N TYR A 32 -1.06 -4.93 -0.16
CA TYR A 32 0.12 -4.54 -0.92
C TYR A 32 1.26 -5.55 -0.75
N TRP A 33 1.63 -5.88 0.48
CA TRP A 33 2.70 -6.85 0.76
C TRP A 33 2.35 -8.24 0.25
N LEU A 34 1.10 -8.69 0.47
CA LEU A 34 0.61 -9.97 -0.03
C LEU A 34 0.68 -10.04 -1.57
N THR A 35 0.31 -8.97 -2.27
CA THR A 35 0.42 -8.91 -3.74
C THR A 35 1.87 -9.09 -4.20
N ILE A 36 2.83 -8.38 -3.59
CA ILE A 36 4.24 -8.50 -3.94
C ILE A 36 4.79 -9.89 -3.58
N GLN A 37 4.38 -10.45 -2.45
CA GLN A 37 4.79 -11.78 -2.00
C GLN A 37 4.37 -12.88 -2.99
N LEU A 38 3.12 -12.87 -3.45
CA LEU A 38 2.61 -13.87 -4.41
C LEU A 38 3.27 -13.75 -5.78
N LEU A 39 3.58 -12.52 -6.22
CA LEU A 39 4.26 -12.28 -7.50
C LEU A 39 5.78 -12.55 -7.45
N SER A 40 6.39 -12.51 -6.26
CA SER A 40 7.83 -12.75 -6.03
C SER A 40 8.15 -14.15 -5.52
N GLN A 41 7.17 -15.07 -5.56
CA GLN A 41 7.34 -16.41 -5.00
C GLN A 41 8.47 -17.16 -5.72
N PRO A 42 9.47 -17.70 -4.98
CA PRO A 42 10.73 -18.16 -5.57
C PRO A 42 10.60 -19.43 -6.42
N HIS A 43 9.61 -20.28 -6.13
CA HIS A 43 9.41 -21.54 -6.84
C HIS A 43 8.51 -21.39 -8.06
N ILE A 44 7.28 -20.89 -7.83
CA ILE A 44 6.27 -20.73 -8.86
C ILE A 44 5.67 -19.34 -8.66
N PRO A 45 6.22 -18.30 -9.30
CA PRO A 45 5.62 -16.99 -9.23
C PRO A 45 4.21 -17.06 -9.81
N MET A 46 3.26 -16.37 -9.20
CA MET A 46 1.91 -16.27 -9.74
C MET A 46 1.86 -15.30 -10.92
N THR A 47 0.81 -15.38 -11.71
CA THR A 47 0.50 -14.37 -12.73
C THR A 47 -0.29 -13.22 -12.11
N VAL A 48 -0.34 -12.08 -12.81
CA VAL A 48 -1.11 -10.92 -12.38
C VAL A 48 -2.60 -11.27 -12.29
N GLU A 49 -3.07 -12.11 -13.20
CA GLU A 49 -4.42 -12.60 -13.32
C GLU A 49 -4.80 -13.48 -12.13
N GLN A 50 -3.96 -14.45 -11.78
CA GLN A 50 -4.20 -15.31 -10.62
C GLN A 50 -4.17 -14.53 -9.30
N VAL A 51 -3.26 -13.57 -9.15
CA VAL A 51 -3.20 -12.74 -7.94
C VAL A 51 -4.41 -11.82 -7.83
N ALA A 52 -4.84 -11.24 -8.95
CA ALA A 52 -6.05 -10.42 -9.01
C ALA A 52 -7.30 -11.22 -8.61
N GLU A 53 -7.42 -12.45 -9.10
CA GLU A 53 -8.51 -13.37 -8.76
C GLU A 53 -8.52 -13.73 -7.26
N ILE A 54 -7.37 -14.15 -6.71
CA ILE A 54 -7.25 -14.52 -5.29
C ILE A 54 -7.59 -13.36 -4.36
N LEU A 55 -7.15 -12.15 -4.71
CA LEU A 55 -7.31 -10.98 -3.85
C LEU A 55 -8.58 -10.16 -4.15
N GLY A 56 -9.36 -10.54 -5.17
CA GLY A 56 -10.56 -9.79 -5.58
C GLY A 56 -10.26 -8.39 -6.14
N PHE A 57 -9.07 -8.18 -6.72
CA PHE A 57 -8.68 -6.91 -7.33
C PHE A 57 -8.69 -6.97 -8.86
N SER A 58 -8.60 -5.81 -9.51
CA SER A 58 -8.41 -5.77 -10.96
C SER A 58 -6.97 -6.08 -11.35
N THR A 59 -6.79 -6.74 -12.49
CA THR A 59 -5.47 -7.03 -13.08
C THR A 59 -4.65 -5.76 -13.33
N ASP A 60 -5.31 -4.68 -13.73
CA ASP A 60 -4.67 -3.37 -13.92
C ASP A 60 -4.15 -2.77 -12.60
N TRP A 61 -4.86 -2.97 -11.49
CA TRP A 61 -4.38 -2.53 -10.17
C TRP A 61 -3.12 -3.29 -9.76
N VAL A 62 -3.14 -4.62 -9.87
CA VAL A 62 -1.99 -5.49 -9.55
C VAL A 62 -0.77 -5.11 -10.41
N ARG A 63 -0.98 -4.88 -11.71
CA ARG A 63 0.06 -4.43 -12.65
C ARG A 63 0.67 -3.08 -12.28
N LYS A 64 -0.17 -2.09 -11.96
CA LYS A 64 0.29 -0.76 -11.52
C LYS A 64 1.08 -0.85 -10.22
N LEU A 65 0.66 -1.71 -9.30
CA LEU A 65 1.31 -1.93 -8.02
C LEU A 65 2.68 -2.59 -8.20
N ALA A 66 2.76 -3.68 -8.98
CA ALA A 66 4.01 -4.36 -9.30
C ALA A 66 5.01 -3.43 -10.00
N GLY A 67 4.56 -2.67 -11.01
CA GLY A 67 5.41 -1.68 -11.68
C GLY A 67 5.86 -0.54 -10.77
N ARG A 68 5.05 -0.14 -9.80
CA ARG A 68 5.43 0.85 -8.78
C ARG A 68 6.51 0.29 -7.85
N TYR A 69 6.34 -0.94 -7.36
CA TYR A 69 7.33 -1.60 -6.51
C TYR A 69 8.67 -1.76 -7.25
N ASN A 70 8.64 -2.23 -8.50
CA ASN A 70 9.86 -2.36 -9.31
C ASN A 70 10.59 -1.02 -9.47
N ARG A 71 9.86 0.09 -9.66
CA ARG A 71 10.47 1.42 -9.87
C ARG A 71 10.97 2.07 -8.59
N LEU A 72 10.26 1.90 -7.47
CA LEU A 72 10.44 2.72 -6.25
C LEU A 72 10.89 1.90 -5.04
N GLY A 73 10.95 0.57 -5.16
CA GLY A 73 11.24 -0.33 -4.06
C GLY A 73 10.18 -0.25 -2.94
N PRO A 74 10.53 -0.70 -1.72
CA PRO A 74 9.61 -0.75 -0.58
C PRO A 74 9.29 0.61 0.06
N VAL A 75 9.99 1.67 -0.33
CA VAL A 75 10.04 2.96 0.39
C VAL A 75 8.70 3.70 0.40
N ARG A 76 7.80 3.45 -0.55
CA ARG A 76 6.75 4.42 -0.88
C ARG A 76 5.33 4.10 -0.43
N PHE A 77 5.08 3.01 0.29
CA PHE A 77 3.72 2.73 0.80
C PHE A 77 3.50 3.22 2.24
N VAL A 78 4.56 3.39 3.03
CA VAL A 78 4.47 3.78 4.45
C VAL A 78 4.04 5.25 4.64
N ASP A 79 4.28 6.16 3.68
CA ASP A 79 4.22 7.61 3.94
C ASP A 79 2.87 8.31 3.61
N SER A 80 1.92 7.68 2.92
CA SER A 80 0.71 8.41 2.48
C SER A 80 -0.47 8.38 3.46
N HIS A 81 -0.55 7.41 4.37
CA HIS A 81 -1.64 7.35 5.36
C HIS A 81 -1.26 8.02 6.68
N GLN A 82 -0.01 7.89 7.13
CA GLN A 82 0.43 8.52 8.38
C GLN A 82 0.48 10.05 8.32
N ARG A 83 0.74 10.63 7.14
CA ARG A 83 0.69 12.09 6.96
C ARG A 83 -0.73 12.65 6.82
N ARG A 84 -1.63 11.96 6.10
CA ARG A 84 -3.01 12.46 5.93
C ARG A 84 -3.81 12.40 7.22
N ASP A 85 -3.56 11.40 8.07
CA ASP A 85 -4.30 11.25 9.32
C ASP A 85 -3.96 12.28 10.40
N LYS A 86 -2.71 12.76 10.41
CA LYS A 86 -2.31 13.84 11.31
C LYS A 86 -2.84 15.19 10.86
N ILE A 87 -2.90 15.45 9.55
CA ILE A 87 -3.37 16.74 9.04
C ILE A 87 -4.84 16.97 9.45
N TYR A 88 -5.74 16.00 9.30
CA TYR A 88 -7.15 16.22 9.64
C TYR A 88 -7.41 16.31 11.16
N LYS A 89 -6.64 15.62 12.02
CA LYS A 89 -6.81 15.74 13.48
C LYS A 89 -6.26 17.06 14.01
N THR A 90 -5.09 17.50 13.53
CA THR A 90 -4.50 18.76 13.99
C THR A 90 -5.30 19.97 13.55
N THR A 91 -5.92 19.95 12.37
CA THR A 91 -6.73 21.09 11.88
C THR A 91 -8.12 21.19 12.51
N TRP A 92 -8.68 20.12 13.07
CA TRP A 92 -10.01 20.15 13.72
C TRP A 92 -9.94 20.48 15.21
N GLN A 93 -8.85 20.15 15.91
CA GLN A 93 -8.68 20.52 17.32
C GLN A 93 -8.35 22.01 17.53
N SER A 94 -7.80 22.71 16.52
CA SER A 94 -7.45 24.13 16.63
C SER A 94 -8.60 25.09 16.31
N SER A 95 -9.72 24.61 15.76
CA SER A 95 -10.87 25.44 15.37
C SER A 95 -11.95 25.59 16.44
N GLU A 96 -11.88 24.87 17.56
CA GLU A 96 -12.89 24.95 18.64
C GLU A 96 -12.55 25.98 19.73
N HIS A 97 -11.42 26.68 19.66
CA HIS A 97 -10.98 27.58 20.74
C HIS A 97 -11.07 29.08 20.42
N THR A 98 -11.79 29.47 19.35
CA THR A 98 -11.85 30.88 18.90
C THR A 98 -13.25 31.47 18.76
N LEU A 99 -14.31 30.76 19.19
CA LEU A 99 -15.70 31.24 19.05
C LEU A 99 -16.37 31.69 20.35
N GLU A 100 -15.65 31.79 21.47
CA GLU A 100 -16.22 32.33 22.73
C GLU A 100 -15.89 33.81 23.02
N THR A 101 -15.16 34.51 22.13
CA THR A 101 -14.70 35.89 22.43
C THR A 101 -15.41 37.00 21.63
N LEU A 102 -16.46 36.69 20.86
CA LEU A 102 -17.17 37.70 20.03
C LEU A 102 -18.65 37.88 20.35
N PHE A 103 -19.19 37.22 21.39
CA PHE A 103 -20.59 37.38 21.82
C PHE A 103 -20.72 37.70 23.32
N SER A 104 -19.94 38.65 23.83
CA SER A 104 -20.17 39.23 25.15
C SER A 104 -19.87 40.73 25.14
N THR A 105 -20.85 41.53 24.71
CA THR A 105 -21.01 42.93 25.14
C THR A 105 -22.49 43.25 25.17
#